data_AF-A0A961F9H8-F1
#
_entry.id   AF-A0A961F9H8-F1
#
_cell.length_a   1.000
_cell.length_b   1.000
_cell.length_c   1.000
_cell.angle_alpha   90.00
_cell.angle_beta   90.00
_cell.angle_gamma   90.00
#
_symmetry.space_group_name_H-M   'P 1'
#
loop_
_entity.id
_entity.type
_entity.pdbx_description
1 polymer ?
#
loop_
_entity_poly.entity_id
_entity_poly.type
_entity_poly.pdbx_seq_one_letter_code
_entity_poly.pdbx_strand_id
1 'polypeptide(L)' 'MHRATAIDTASGCPVPGTILSSTGHLHIATGSGILSIEEIQAEGGKRLPTTDFLRGHPLEVGKRFGES' A
#
# COMPACT_ATOMS: atom_id res chain seq x y z
N MET A 1 -8.01 -3.41 -4.96
CA MET A 1 -6.72 -4.08 -4.72
C MET A 1 -6.86 -5.54 -5.10
N HIS A 2 -5.92 -6.13 -5.85
CA HIS A 2 -6.13 -7.47 -6.41
C HIS A 2 -5.13 -8.54 -5.91
N ARG A 3 -3.95 -8.16 -5.44
CA ARG A 3 -3.02 -9.07 -4.74
C ARG A 3 -2.16 -8.32 -3.72
N ALA A 4 -2.00 -8.92 -2.55
CA ALA A 4 -1.18 -8.41 -1.47
C ALA A 4 -0.64 -9.56 -0.61
N THR A 5 0.52 -9.34 0.01
CA THR A 5 1.20 -10.27 0.90
C THR A 5 1.36 -9.63 2.28
N ALA A 6 1.06 -10.38 3.35
CA ALA A 6 1.27 -9.92 4.73
C ALA A 6 2.74 -10.15 5.15
N ILE A 7 3.33 -9.14 5.79
CA ILE A 7 4.67 -9.18 6.36
C ILE A 7 4.53 -9.06 7.87
N ASP A 8 4.91 -10.11 8.59
CA ASP A 8 4.93 -10.12 10.05
C ASP A 8 6.14 -9.31 10.56
N THR A 9 5.86 -8.21 11.26
CA THR A 9 6.89 -7.38 11.90
C THR A 9 6.44 -7.08 13.31
N ALA A 10 7.09 -7.72 14.27
CA ALA A 10 6.86 -7.53 15.69
C ALA A 10 7.44 -6.19 16.15
N SER A 11 6.75 -5.08 15.87
CA SER A 11 6.78 -3.83 16.66
C SER A 11 5.90 -2.76 16.02
N GLY A 12 5.05 -2.15 16.85
CA GLY A 12 4.17 -1.00 16.62
C GLY A 12 4.20 -0.40 15.22
N CYS A 13 3.32 -0.91 14.35
CA CYS A 13 3.06 -0.26 13.08
C CYS A 13 2.32 1.07 13.35
N PRO A 14 2.64 2.16 12.63
CA PRO A 14 1.84 3.38 12.71
C PRO A 14 0.38 3.08 12.37
N VAL A 15 -0.51 4.00 12.76
CA VAL A 15 -1.97 3.88 12.68
C VAL A 15 -2.43 3.05 11.44
N PRO A 16 -3.25 1.98 11.60
CA PRO A 16 -3.62 1.09 10.50
C PRO A 16 -4.17 1.83 9.28
N GLY A 17 -3.63 1.52 8.11
CA GLY A 17 -3.91 2.23 6.85
C GLY A 17 -2.85 3.26 6.46
N THR A 18 -1.83 3.49 7.31
CA THR A 18 -0.71 4.40 6.99
C THR A 18 0.19 3.82 5.91
N ILE A 19 0.53 4.62 4.90
CA ILE A 19 1.52 4.26 3.87
C ILE A 19 2.92 4.32 4.48
N LEU A 20 3.63 3.20 4.45
CA LEU A 20 4.99 3.05 4.99
C LEU A 20 6.07 3.20 3.92
N SER A 21 5.77 2.79 2.69
CA SER A 21 6.63 2.92 1.53
C SER A 21 5.77 3.02 0.28
N SER A 22 6.20 3.85 -0.67
CA SER A 22 5.53 4.07 -1.97
C SER A 22 6.53 4.17 -3.12
N THR A 23 7.76 3.69 -2.94
CA THR A 23 8.79 3.68 -3.98
C THR A 23 9.27 2.24 -4.19
N GLY A 24 9.06 1.69 -5.40
CA GLY A 24 9.38 0.30 -5.71
C GLY A 24 8.38 -0.71 -5.13
N HIS A 25 7.83 -0.44 -3.96
CA HIS A 25 6.80 -1.23 -3.28
C HIS A 25 5.78 -0.30 -2.63
N LEU A 26 4.55 -0.79 -2.43
CA LEU A 26 3.56 -0.11 -1.61
C LEU A 26 3.35 -0.93 -0.34
N HIS A 27 3.80 -0.40 0.79
CA HIS A 27 3.62 -1.01 2.10
C HIS A 27 2.62 -0.19 2.90
N ILE A 28 1.67 -0.87 3.54
CA ILE A 28 0.62 -0.24 4.34
C ILE A 28 0.64 -0.87 5.73
N ALA A 29 0.65 -0.03 6.76
CA ALA A 29 0.53 -0.48 8.13
C ALA A 29 -0.84 -1.14 8.37
N THR A 30 -0.87 -2.25 9.10
CA THR A 30 -2.12 -2.86 9.57
C THR A 30 -2.16 -2.87 11.10
N GLY A 31 -3.24 -3.40 11.69
CA GLY A 31 -3.32 -3.58 13.15
C GLY A 31 -2.24 -4.52 13.70
N SER A 32 -1.66 -5.38 12.86
CA SER A 32 -0.52 -6.22 13.20
C SER A 32 0.26 -6.54 11.93
N GLY A 33 1.48 -5.99 11.83
CA GLY A 33 2.36 -6.15 10.69
C GLY A 33 2.07 -5.17 9.54
N ILE A 34 2.47 -5.58 8.34
CA ILE A 34 2.49 -4.74 7.14
C ILE A 34 1.81 -5.48 5.99
N LEU A 35 0.99 -4.77 5.23
CA LEU A 35 0.42 -5.26 3.98
C LEU A 35 1.25 -4.74 2.80
N SER A 36 1.86 -5.65 2.04
CA SER A 36 2.61 -5.33 0.83
C SER A 36 1.74 -5.51 -0.40
N ILE A 37 1.57 -4.45 -1.19
CA ILE A 37 0.65 -4.45 -2.33
C ILE A 37 1.46 -4.73 -3.58
N GLU A 38 1.07 -5.77 -4.30
CA GLU A 38 1.78 -6.19 -5.51
C GLU A 38 1.07 -5.70 -6.78
N GLU A 39 -0.26 -5.64 -6.73
CA GLU A 39 -1.09 -5.21 -7.86
C GLU A 39 -2.25 -4.30 -7.45
N ILE A 40 -2.42 -3.24 -8.23
CA ILE A 40 -3.45 -2.22 -8.07
C ILE A 40 -4.31 -2.20 -9.33
N GLN A 41 -5.62 -2.09 -9.12
CA GLN A 41 -6.59 -1.88 -10.18
C GLN A 41 -7.35 -0.60 -9.83
N ALA A 42 -7.19 0.43 -10.66
CA ALA A 42 -7.99 1.64 -10.58
C ALA A 42 -9.44 1.34 -10.99
N GLU A 43 -10.37 2.19 -10.58
CA GLU A 43 -11.77 2.09 -10.99
C GLU A 43 -11.89 2.07 -12.52
N GLY A 44 -12.57 1.06 -13.06
CA GLY A 44 -12.72 0.85 -14.51
C GLY A 44 -11.44 0.50 -15.28
N GLY A 45 -10.28 0.44 -14.62
CA GLY A 45 -8.98 0.21 -15.24
C GLY A 45 -8.53 -1.26 -15.27
N LYS A 46 -7.44 -1.50 -16.02
CA LYS A 46 -6.71 -2.79 -15.98
C LYS A 46 -5.91 -2.94 -14.68
N ARG A 47 -5.60 -4.18 -14.30
CA ARG A 47 -4.65 -4.45 -13.20
C ARG A 47 -3.24 -4.03 -13.63
N LEU A 48 -2.54 -3.38 -12.73
CA LEU A 48 -1.17 -2.91 -12.92
C LEU A 48 -0.30 -3.40 -11.76
N PRO A 49 0.97 -3.74 -12.02
CA PRO A 49 1.98 -3.82 -10.96
C PRO A 49 2.01 -2.53 -10.15
N THR A 50 2.19 -2.65 -8.84
CA THR A 50 2.23 -1.49 -7.92
C THR A 50 3.24 -0.44 -8.36
N THR A 51 4.41 -0.84 -8.85
CA THR A 51 5.44 0.07 -9.39
C THR A 51 4.94 0.90 -10.56
N ASP A 52 4.20 0.29 -11.49
CA ASP A 52 3.64 0.98 -12.64
C ASP A 52 2.50 1.91 -12.25
N PHE A 53 1.67 1.49 -11.29
CA PHE A 53 0.63 2.34 -10.74
C PHE A 53 1.21 3.60 -10.07
N LEU A 54 2.23 3.44 -9.21
CA LEU A 54 2.85 4.53 -8.45
C LEU A 54 3.56 5.56 -9.34
N ARG A 55 4.04 5.17 -10.53
CA ARG A 55 4.62 6.09 -11.52
C ARG A 55 3.58 7.09 -12.05
N GLY A 56 2.33 6.66 -12.26
CA GLY A 56 1.24 7.52 -12.71
C GLY A 56 0.44 8.16 -11.56
N HIS A 57 0.47 7.53 -10.39
CA HIS A 57 -0.30 7.92 -9.21
C HIS A 57 0.60 7.87 -7.96
N PRO A 58 1.46 8.88 -7.76
CA PRO A 58 2.34 8.91 -6.61
C PRO A 58 1.53 9.00 -5.32
N LEU A 59 1.92 8.18 -4.35
CA LEU A 59 1.35 8.16 -3.01
C LEU A 59 2.38 8.67 -2.01
N GLU A 60 1.93 9.45 -1.04
CA GLU A 60 2.78 10.05 -0.02
C GLU A 60 2.92 9.10 1.18
N VAL A 61 4.16 8.83 1.59
CA VAL A 61 4.46 8.08 2.82
C VAL A 61 3.96 8.88 4.02
N GLY A 62 3.31 8.20 4.97
CA GLY A 62 2.69 8.81 6.14
C GLY A 62 1.22 9.15 5.97
N LYS A 63 0.68 9.17 4.73
CA LYS A 63 -0.77 9.32 4.53
C LYS A 63 -1.53 8.05 4.86
N ARG A 64 -2.78 8.22 5.27
CA ARG A 64 -3.69 7.12 5.60
C ARG A 64 -4.74 6.91 4.52
N PHE A 65 -4.98 5.66 4.14
CA PHE A 65 -6.11 5.30 3.29
C PHE A 65 -7.44 5.47 4.03
N GLY A 66 -8.42 6.12 3.38
CA GLY A 66 -9.79 6.27 3.92
C GLY A 66 -10.03 7.52 4.78
N GLU A 67 -9.05 8.41 4.89
CA GLU A 67 -9.31 9.75 5.43
C GLU A 67 -9.84 10.65 4.30
N SER A 68 -11.15 10.88 4.32
CA SER A 68 -11.88 11.87 3.52
C SER A 68 -12.33 13.01 4.41
#